data_AF-A0A838U5L2-F1
#
_entry.id   AF-A0A838U5L2-F1
#
_cell.length_a   1.000
_cell.length_b   1.000
_cell.length_c   1.000
_cell.angle_alpha   90.00
_cell.angle_beta   90.00
_cell.angle_gamma   90.00
#
_symmetry.space_group_name_H-M   'P 1'
#
loop_
_entity.id
_entity.type
_entity.pdbx_description
1 polymer ?
#
loop_
_entity_poly.entity_id
_entity_poly.type
_entity_poly.pdbx_seq_one_letter_code
_entity_poly.pdbx_strand_id
1 'polypeptide(L)'
;MKSIAAIDLIDNQVVRLVHGKLENKTIYSNDPIETAKKWESEGADGLHIVDLDAALNTGKNNTELILKIIDLVNIPIQIAGGIRTINTINKLLEKNTSLMVVLGTMAFKEPETIKKITKKKLSRIIIAVDHNNENIMISGWKEFSGMKLFDAIKSYQELGINNFLLTNINKDGTLEGPDVDTIVKINSTFKDIKITSSGGVSDIIDIIKLRNTNCHAVILGKALYDNKLAIDQVQKVI
;
A
#
# COMPACT_ATOMS: atom_id res chain seq x y z
N MET A 1 9.23 11.60 7.45
CA MET A 1 8.47 10.43 6.88
C MET A 1 7.22 10.99 6.19
N LYS A 2 6.32 10.21 5.59
CA LYS A 2 5.02 10.68 5.05
C LYS A 2 3.85 9.90 5.65
N SER A 3 2.68 10.52 5.82
CA SER A 3 1.45 9.83 6.20
C SER A 3 0.55 9.57 4.99
N ILE A 4 0.17 8.31 4.77
CA ILE A 4 -0.67 7.91 3.63
C ILE A 4 -1.96 7.29 4.18
N ALA A 5 -3.11 7.86 3.88
CA ALA A 5 -4.39 7.32 4.34
C ALA A 5 -4.85 6.17 3.42
N ALA A 6 -5.27 5.05 4.01
CA ALA A 6 -5.73 3.87 3.26
C ALA A 6 -7.24 3.92 3.00
N ILE A 7 -7.65 3.56 1.79
CA ILE A 7 -9.05 3.36 1.38
C ILE A 7 -9.12 2.01 0.67
N ASP A 8 -9.67 1.01 1.34
CA ASP A 8 -9.93 -0.30 0.72
C ASP A 8 -11.37 -0.34 0.23
N LEU A 9 -11.58 -0.83 -0.99
CA LEU A 9 -12.86 -0.81 -1.68
C LEU A 9 -13.40 -2.22 -1.92
N ILE A 10 -14.63 -2.46 -1.43
CA ILE A 10 -15.47 -3.61 -1.80
C ILE A 10 -16.85 -3.08 -2.14
N ASP A 11 -17.42 -3.45 -3.29
CA ASP A 11 -18.75 -3.05 -3.75
C ASP A 11 -18.97 -1.52 -3.68
N ASN A 12 -17.96 -0.73 -4.05
CA ASN A 12 -17.92 0.74 -3.92
C ASN A 12 -18.06 1.28 -2.47
N GLN A 13 -17.82 0.45 -1.45
CA GLN A 13 -17.83 0.85 -0.04
C GLN A 13 -16.40 0.91 0.50
N VAL A 14 -16.17 1.82 1.44
CA VAL A 14 -14.90 1.87 2.20
C VAL A 14 -14.97 0.85 3.32
N VAL A 15 -14.01 -0.07 3.31
CA VAL A 15 -13.98 -1.20 4.24
C VAL A 15 -12.60 -1.34 4.89
N ARG A 16 -12.53 -2.14 5.95
CA ARG A 16 -11.28 -2.76 6.41
C ARG A 16 -11.49 -4.24 6.64
N LEU A 17 -10.44 -5.00 6.41
CA LEU A 17 -10.34 -6.41 6.76
C LEU A 17 -9.35 -6.57 7.91
N VAL A 18 -9.53 -7.58 8.74
CA VAL A 18 -8.53 -8.03 9.72
C VAL A 18 -7.82 -9.24 9.14
N HIS A 19 -6.49 -9.18 9.03
CA HIS A 19 -5.68 -10.19 8.33
C HIS A 19 -6.14 -10.47 6.88
N GLY A 20 -6.71 -9.47 6.19
CA GLY A 20 -7.18 -9.64 4.81
C GLY A 20 -8.38 -10.58 4.65
N LYS A 21 -9.08 -10.92 5.72
CA LYS A 21 -10.21 -11.86 5.73
C LYS A 21 -11.56 -11.18 5.53
N LEU A 22 -12.33 -11.64 4.53
CA LEU A 22 -13.65 -11.09 4.18
C LEU A 22 -14.69 -11.31 5.27
N GLU A 23 -14.62 -12.42 6.00
CA GLU A 23 -15.51 -12.71 7.12
C GLU A 23 -15.39 -11.69 8.27
N ASN A 24 -14.27 -10.96 8.33
CA ASN A 24 -13.99 -9.93 9.32
C ASN A 24 -14.09 -8.52 8.72
N LYS A 25 -14.95 -8.34 7.71
CA LYS A 25 -15.16 -7.05 7.04
C LYS A 25 -15.91 -6.07 7.94
N THR A 26 -15.38 -4.87 8.08
CA THR A 26 -16.09 -3.71 8.65
C THR A 26 -16.29 -2.66 7.56
N ILE A 27 -17.52 -2.16 7.42
CA ILE A 27 -17.84 -1.06 6.51
C ILE A 27 -17.76 0.24 7.30
N TYR A 28 -16.95 1.19 6.81
CA TYR A 28 -16.77 2.50 7.45
C TYR A 28 -17.47 3.64 6.71
N SER A 29 -17.66 3.50 5.40
CA SER A 29 -18.36 4.52 4.61
C SER A 29 -18.95 3.91 3.33
N ASN A 30 -20.08 4.47 2.90
CA ASN A 30 -20.68 4.20 1.59
C ASN A 30 -20.30 5.26 0.54
N ASP A 31 -19.46 6.24 0.92
CA ASP A 31 -19.00 7.32 0.04
C ASP A 31 -17.46 7.39 0.05
N PRO A 32 -16.80 6.66 -0.87
CA PRO A 32 -15.34 6.68 -1.00
C PRO A 32 -14.78 8.02 -1.48
N ILE A 33 -15.57 8.81 -2.22
CA ILE A 33 -15.13 10.12 -2.72
C ILE A 33 -15.05 11.11 -1.55
N GLU A 34 -16.10 11.18 -0.73
CA GLU A 34 -16.07 12.02 0.47
C GLU A 34 -15.02 11.55 1.47
N THR A 35 -14.79 10.23 1.57
CA THR A 35 -13.69 9.69 2.40
C THR A 35 -12.32 10.14 1.90
N ALA A 36 -12.08 10.14 0.59
CA ALA A 36 -10.82 10.62 0.00
C ALA A 36 -10.61 12.12 0.25
N LYS A 37 -11.64 12.94 0.03
CA LYS A 37 -11.58 14.39 0.33
C LYS A 37 -11.36 14.68 1.80
N LYS A 38 -12.01 13.90 2.69
CA LYS A 38 -11.81 14.00 4.14
C LYS A 38 -10.32 13.86 4.48
N TRP A 39 -9.69 12.77 4.04
CA TRP A 39 -8.27 12.53 4.33
C TRP A 39 -7.34 13.59 3.73
N GLU A 40 -7.66 14.11 2.53
CA GLU A 40 -6.96 15.27 1.97
C GLU A 40 -7.10 16.51 2.88
N SER A 41 -8.33 16.86 3.29
CA SER A 41 -8.59 18.03 4.13
C SER A 41 -8.00 17.93 5.54
N GLU A 42 -7.83 16.71 6.06
CA GLU A 42 -7.16 16.46 7.34
C GLU A 42 -5.62 16.46 7.22
N GLY A 43 -5.09 16.59 6.00
CA GLY A 43 -3.66 16.81 5.75
C GLY A 43 -2.85 15.54 5.45
N ALA A 44 -3.46 14.51 4.85
CA ALA A 44 -2.70 13.34 4.41
C ALA A 44 -1.71 13.71 3.30
N ASP A 45 -0.50 13.15 3.33
CA ASP A 45 0.50 13.36 2.26
C ASP A 45 0.18 12.58 0.98
N GLY A 46 -0.78 11.64 1.05
CA GLY A 46 -1.25 10.86 -0.06
C GLY A 46 -2.32 9.83 0.32
N LEU A 47 -2.88 9.18 -0.70
CA LEU A 47 -3.86 8.11 -0.54
C LEU A 47 -3.31 6.78 -1.03
N HIS A 48 -3.58 5.71 -0.29
CA HIS A 48 -3.43 4.33 -0.74
C HIS A 48 -4.80 3.74 -1.00
N ILE A 49 -5.14 3.52 -2.27
CA ILE A 49 -6.44 2.99 -2.66
C ILE A 49 -6.27 1.54 -3.12
N VAL A 50 -7.00 0.62 -2.49
CA VAL A 50 -6.95 -0.82 -2.81
C VAL A 50 -8.30 -1.26 -3.36
N ASP A 51 -8.32 -1.71 -4.62
CA ASP A 51 -9.48 -2.41 -5.19
C ASP A 51 -9.48 -3.88 -4.70
N LEU A 52 -10.15 -4.16 -3.59
CA LEU A 52 -10.18 -5.50 -3.00
C LEU A 52 -11.02 -6.46 -3.85
N ASP A 53 -12.06 -5.98 -4.53
CA ASP A 53 -12.81 -6.77 -5.51
C ASP A 53 -11.90 -7.29 -6.60
N ALA A 54 -11.12 -6.40 -7.21
CA ALA A 54 -10.18 -6.80 -8.25
C ALA A 54 -9.03 -7.67 -7.71
N ALA A 55 -8.57 -7.43 -6.47
CA ALA A 55 -7.51 -8.21 -5.83
C ALA A 55 -7.95 -9.65 -5.52
N LEU A 56 -9.17 -9.82 -4.99
CA LEU A 56 -9.74 -11.10 -4.59
C LEU A 56 -10.49 -11.80 -5.72
N ASN A 57 -10.62 -11.14 -6.88
CA ASN A 57 -11.39 -11.61 -8.02
C ASN A 57 -12.87 -11.86 -7.64
N THR A 58 -13.42 -10.92 -6.87
CA THR A 58 -14.81 -10.89 -6.41
C THR A 58 -15.51 -9.65 -6.98
N GLY A 59 -16.85 -9.69 -7.04
CA GLY A 59 -17.63 -8.49 -7.34
C GLY A 59 -17.33 -7.84 -8.70
N LYS A 60 -17.62 -6.55 -8.80
CA LYS A 60 -17.26 -5.70 -9.94
C LYS A 60 -16.08 -4.82 -9.54
N ASN A 61 -15.08 -4.71 -10.40
CA ASN A 61 -13.93 -3.84 -10.14
C ASN A 61 -14.38 -2.38 -9.94
N ASN A 62 -13.69 -1.67 -9.04
CA ASN A 62 -14.01 -0.30 -8.63
C ASN A 62 -13.32 0.76 -9.52
N THR A 63 -12.96 0.39 -10.77
CA THR A 63 -12.09 1.21 -11.63
C THR A 63 -12.67 2.61 -11.93
N GLU A 64 -13.96 2.72 -12.26
CA GLU A 64 -14.58 4.01 -12.56
C GLU A 64 -14.60 4.94 -11.33
N LEU A 65 -14.88 4.38 -10.15
CA LEU A 65 -14.84 5.10 -8.89
C LEU A 65 -13.42 5.59 -8.57
N ILE A 66 -12.42 4.74 -8.72
CA ILE A 66 -11.01 5.09 -8.46
C ILE A 66 -10.56 6.21 -9.40
N LEU A 67 -10.94 6.17 -10.68
CA LEU A 67 -10.63 7.25 -11.63
C LEU A 67 -11.29 8.58 -11.21
N LYS A 68 -12.54 8.55 -10.73
CA LYS A 68 -13.19 9.77 -10.20
C LYS A 68 -12.44 10.33 -8.99
N ILE A 69 -11.95 9.47 -8.08
CA ILE A 69 -11.16 9.93 -6.94
C ILE A 69 -9.87 10.60 -7.41
N ILE A 70 -9.16 10.01 -8.37
CA ILE A 70 -7.92 10.58 -8.95
C ILE A 70 -8.15 12.00 -9.51
N ASP A 71 -9.30 12.25 -10.11
CA ASP A 71 -9.63 13.56 -10.71
C ASP A 71 -10.08 14.60 -9.66
N LEU A 72 -10.45 14.18 -8.45
CA LEU A 72 -11.07 15.04 -7.43
C LEU A 72 -10.16 15.44 -6.27
N VAL A 73 -9.06 14.72 -6.04
CA VAL A 73 -8.08 15.04 -4.98
C VAL A 73 -6.76 15.50 -5.59
N ASN A 74 -6.05 16.39 -4.88
CA ASN A 74 -4.82 17.02 -5.33
C ASN A 74 -3.56 16.40 -4.71
N ILE A 75 -3.73 15.50 -3.73
CA ILE A 75 -2.63 14.76 -3.11
C ILE A 75 -2.23 13.52 -3.92
N PRO A 76 -0.96 13.07 -3.86
CA PRO A 76 -0.51 11.86 -4.52
C PRO A 76 -1.34 10.61 -4.18
N ILE A 77 -1.56 9.74 -5.18
CA ILE A 77 -2.30 8.49 -5.00
C ILE A 77 -1.45 7.30 -5.45
N GLN A 78 -1.43 6.26 -4.62
CA GLN A 78 -0.95 4.94 -5.00
C GLN A 78 -2.12 3.95 -5.09
N ILE A 79 -2.25 3.27 -6.23
CA ILE A 79 -3.34 2.32 -6.48
C ILE A 79 -2.81 0.89 -6.41
N ALA A 80 -3.53 0.04 -5.67
CA ALA A 80 -3.32 -1.39 -5.57
C ALA A 80 -4.60 -2.16 -5.94
N GLY A 81 -4.47 -3.46 -6.14
CA GLY A 81 -5.59 -4.38 -6.34
C GLY A 81 -5.86 -4.75 -7.80
N GLY A 82 -5.72 -6.04 -8.11
CA GLY A 82 -6.12 -6.61 -9.41
C GLY A 82 -5.38 -6.15 -10.66
N ILE A 83 -4.28 -5.41 -10.52
CA ILE A 83 -3.44 -4.96 -11.65
C ILE A 83 -2.58 -6.14 -12.14
N ARG A 84 -2.98 -6.72 -13.28
CA ARG A 84 -2.41 -7.95 -13.84
C ARG A 84 -1.78 -7.81 -15.22
N THR A 85 -1.83 -6.62 -15.83
CA THR A 85 -1.29 -6.43 -17.19
C THR A 85 -0.50 -5.14 -17.31
N ILE A 86 0.52 -5.15 -18.16
CA ILE A 86 1.29 -3.94 -18.51
C ILE A 86 0.41 -2.85 -19.14
N ASN A 87 -0.63 -3.24 -19.87
CA ASN A 87 -1.58 -2.31 -20.46
C ASN A 87 -2.35 -1.54 -19.37
N THR A 88 -2.81 -2.24 -18.33
CA THR A 88 -3.46 -1.60 -17.16
C THR A 88 -2.51 -0.64 -16.46
N ILE A 89 -1.26 -1.05 -16.22
CA ILE A 89 -0.23 -0.20 -15.61
C ILE A 89 -0.03 1.08 -16.43
N ASN A 90 0.14 0.94 -17.75
CA ASN A 90 0.37 2.08 -18.65
C ASN A 90 -0.82 3.05 -18.64
N LYS A 91 -2.04 2.52 -18.78
CA LYS A 91 -3.27 3.32 -18.75
C LYS A 91 -3.42 4.10 -17.45
N LEU A 92 -3.15 3.48 -16.30
CA LEU A 92 -3.19 4.14 -15.00
C LEU A 92 -2.13 5.26 -14.91
N LEU A 93 -0.87 4.94 -15.22
CA LEU A 93 0.24 5.90 -15.13
C LEU A 93 0.16 7.06 -16.14
N GLU A 94 -0.71 6.96 -17.15
CA GLU A 94 -1.01 8.03 -18.12
C GLU A 94 -2.08 9.01 -17.62
N LYS A 95 -2.87 8.65 -16.61
CA LYS A 95 -3.93 9.51 -16.06
C LYS A 95 -3.39 10.68 -15.24
N ASN A 96 -2.40 10.41 -14.40
CA ASN A 96 -1.83 11.43 -13.51
C ASN A 96 -0.33 11.17 -13.33
N THR A 97 0.48 12.23 -13.41
CA THR A 97 1.94 12.14 -13.33
C THR A 97 2.43 11.74 -11.95
N SER A 98 1.69 12.09 -10.90
CA SER A 98 1.95 11.76 -9.49
C SER A 98 1.38 10.39 -9.08
N LEU A 99 0.64 9.73 -9.97
CA LEU A 99 0.08 8.41 -9.70
C LEU A 99 1.20 7.35 -9.58
N MET A 100 1.09 6.51 -8.56
CA MET A 100 1.91 5.32 -8.39
C MET A 100 1.06 4.05 -8.48
N VAL A 101 1.68 2.96 -8.94
CA VAL A 101 1.03 1.66 -9.08
C VAL A 101 1.72 0.65 -8.18
N VAL A 102 0.94 0.01 -7.31
CA VAL A 102 1.39 -1.03 -6.37
C VAL A 102 1.16 -2.40 -6.99
N LEU A 103 2.23 -3.20 -7.09
CA LEU A 103 2.23 -4.53 -7.68
C LEU A 103 2.59 -5.57 -6.62
N GLY A 104 1.64 -6.47 -6.31
CA GLY A 104 1.85 -7.66 -5.47
C GLY A 104 1.99 -8.91 -6.33
N THR A 105 0.96 -9.76 -6.39
CA THR A 105 0.96 -11.05 -7.10
C THR A 105 1.60 -11.04 -8.48
N MET A 106 1.26 -10.08 -9.35
CA MET A 106 1.82 -10.02 -10.72
C MET A 106 3.34 -9.82 -10.71
N ALA A 107 3.89 -9.10 -9.73
CA ALA A 107 5.32 -8.89 -9.65
C ALA A 107 6.06 -10.22 -9.52
N PHE A 108 5.54 -11.13 -8.68
CA PHE A 108 6.19 -12.40 -8.37
C PHE A 108 5.82 -13.53 -9.33
N LYS A 109 4.58 -13.56 -9.87
CA LYS A 109 4.18 -14.58 -10.85
C LYS A 109 4.70 -14.29 -12.26
N GLU A 110 4.83 -13.02 -12.62
CA GLU A 110 5.22 -12.58 -13.96
C GLU A 110 6.31 -11.49 -13.92
N PRO A 111 7.49 -11.74 -13.30
CA PRO A 111 8.53 -10.73 -13.14
C PRO A 111 9.06 -10.19 -14.48
N GLU A 112 9.02 -10.99 -15.54
CA GLU A 112 9.39 -10.57 -16.90
C GLU A 112 8.47 -9.47 -17.46
N THR A 113 7.22 -9.39 -17.00
CA THR A 113 6.29 -8.32 -17.39
C THR A 113 6.74 -6.97 -16.83
N ILE A 114 7.34 -6.94 -15.64
CA ILE A 114 7.87 -5.72 -15.04
C ILE A 114 9.09 -5.20 -15.83
N LYS A 115 9.95 -6.11 -16.33
CA LYS A 115 11.12 -5.72 -17.15
C LYS A 115 10.75 -5.00 -18.44
N LYS A 116 9.53 -5.17 -18.93
CA LYS A 116 9.00 -4.48 -20.12
C LYS A 116 8.55 -3.04 -19.83
N ILE A 117 8.49 -2.62 -18.56
CA ILE A 117 8.13 -1.26 -18.18
C ILE A 117 9.34 -0.35 -18.41
N THR A 118 9.12 0.78 -19.10
CA THR A 118 10.18 1.76 -19.37
C THR A 118 10.80 2.29 -18.07
N LYS A 119 12.11 2.60 -18.07
CA LYS A 119 12.80 3.18 -16.90
C LYS A 119 12.09 4.39 -16.27
N LYS A 120 11.52 5.28 -17.10
CA LYS A 120 10.73 6.44 -16.64
C LYS A 120 9.48 6.06 -15.84
N LYS A 121 8.86 4.92 -16.16
CA LYS A 121 7.66 4.43 -15.47
C LYS A 121 8.01 3.60 -14.21
N LEU A 122 9.19 2.98 -14.14
CA LEU A 122 9.63 2.18 -12.99
C LEU A 122 9.71 2.98 -11.68
N SER A 123 10.05 4.27 -11.73
CA SER A 123 10.06 5.14 -10.55
C SER A 123 8.69 5.36 -9.92
N ARG A 124 7.61 5.06 -10.66
CA ARG A 124 6.21 5.12 -10.22
C ARG A 124 5.61 3.75 -9.91
N ILE A 125 6.44 2.71 -9.88
CA ILE A 125 6.06 1.37 -9.43
C ILE A 125 6.47 1.20 -7.97
N ILE A 126 5.59 0.58 -7.21
CA ILE A 126 5.82 0.13 -5.84
C ILE A 126 5.63 -1.38 -5.83
N ILE A 127 6.59 -2.13 -5.29
CA ILE A 127 6.43 -3.58 -5.10
C ILE A 127 5.85 -3.81 -3.71
N ALA A 128 4.69 -4.46 -3.64
CA ALA A 128 4.14 -4.94 -2.38
C ALA A 128 4.89 -6.20 -1.97
N VAL A 129 5.67 -6.10 -0.90
CA VAL A 129 6.44 -7.18 -0.30
C VAL A 129 5.73 -7.66 0.98
N ASP A 130 4.48 -8.09 0.81
CA ASP A 130 3.67 -8.65 1.89
C ASP A 130 4.30 -9.96 2.36
N HIS A 131 4.61 -10.08 3.66
CA HIS A 131 5.37 -11.21 4.16
C HIS A 131 4.77 -11.86 5.40
N ASN A 132 5.06 -13.16 5.53
CA ASN A 132 4.89 -13.95 6.74
C ASN A 132 6.22 -14.63 7.07
N ASN A 133 6.88 -14.24 8.16
CA ASN A 133 8.21 -14.74 8.51
C ASN A 133 9.20 -14.67 7.33
N GLU A 134 9.30 -13.47 6.74
CA GLU A 134 10.12 -13.14 5.55
C GLU A 134 9.77 -13.90 4.26
N ASN A 135 8.78 -14.80 4.27
CA ASN A 135 8.25 -15.40 3.04
C ASN A 135 7.29 -14.43 2.36
N ILE A 136 7.54 -14.09 1.10
CA ILE A 136 6.63 -13.22 0.34
C ILE A 136 5.35 -14.00 0.00
N MET A 137 4.22 -13.42 0.40
CA MET A 137 2.89 -13.99 0.25
C MET A 137 2.12 -13.26 -0.86
N ILE A 138 1.51 -14.02 -1.75
CA ILE A 138 0.75 -13.53 -2.92
C ILE A 138 -0.65 -14.13 -2.96
N SER A 139 -1.42 -13.80 -4.00
CA SER A 139 -2.78 -14.33 -4.21
C SER A 139 -3.72 -14.04 -3.02
N GLY A 140 -3.67 -12.81 -2.49
CA GLY A 140 -4.42 -12.44 -1.28
C GLY A 140 -3.87 -13.13 -0.02
N TRP A 141 -2.55 -13.23 0.06
CA TRP A 141 -1.79 -13.83 1.17
C TRP A 141 -1.96 -15.35 1.36
N LYS A 142 -2.52 -16.04 0.36
CA LYS A 142 -2.82 -17.47 0.42
C LYS A 142 -1.69 -18.37 -0.08
N GLU A 143 -0.75 -17.81 -0.83
CA GLU A 143 0.25 -18.57 -1.57
C GLU A 143 1.65 -18.00 -1.31
N PHE A 144 2.62 -18.86 -1.02
CA PHE A 144 4.03 -18.46 -0.98
C PHE A 144 4.54 -18.26 -2.41
N SER A 145 5.15 -17.12 -2.67
CA SER A 145 5.68 -16.79 -4.01
C SER A 145 6.91 -17.59 -4.44
N GLY A 146 7.58 -18.27 -3.51
CA GLY A 146 8.91 -18.86 -3.74
C GLY A 146 10.07 -17.91 -3.40
N MET A 147 9.82 -16.65 -3.05
CA MET A 147 10.86 -15.66 -2.76
C MET A 147 10.85 -15.22 -1.29
N LYS A 148 12.05 -15.02 -0.74
CA LYS A 148 12.25 -14.35 0.56
C LYS A 148 12.26 -12.84 0.39
N LEU A 149 11.92 -12.13 1.45
CA LEU A 149 11.77 -10.68 1.50
C LEU A 149 13.01 -9.92 1.01
N PHE A 150 14.19 -10.26 1.53
CA PHE A 150 15.45 -9.60 1.16
C PHE A 150 15.85 -9.91 -0.29
N ASP A 151 15.65 -11.14 -0.75
CA ASP A 151 15.92 -11.52 -2.14
C ASP A 151 14.99 -10.80 -3.12
N ALA A 152 13.72 -10.63 -2.74
CA ALA A 152 12.76 -9.85 -3.51
C ALA A 152 13.16 -8.37 -3.61
N ILE A 153 13.51 -7.74 -2.48
CA ILE A 153 13.94 -6.33 -2.48
C ILE A 153 15.19 -6.15 -3.36
N LYS A 154 16.18 -7.03 -3.20
CA LYS A 154 17.41 -7.01 -4.01
C LYS A 154 17.10 -7.11 -5.51
N SER A 155 16.29 -8.08 -5.92
CA SER A 155 16.03 -8.33 -7.34
C SER A 155 15.31 -7.17 -8.03
N TYR A 156 14.32 -6.55 -7.36
CA TYR A 156 13.64 -5.38 -7.92
C TYR A 156 14.46 -4.10 -7.86
N GLN A 157 15.32 -3.97 -6.85
CA GLN A 157 16.29 -2.87 -6.80
C GLN A 157 17.27 -2.94 -7.97
N GLU A 158 17.77 -4.13 -8.31
CA GLU A 158 18.63 -4.35 -9.50
C GLU A 158 17.91 -4.02 -10.82
N LEU A 159 16.58 -4.14 -10.85
CA LEU A 159 15.74 -3.68 -11.98
C LEU A 159 15.49 -2.15 -11.98
N GLY A 160 15.92 -1.43 -10.94
CA GLY A 160 15.76 0.02 -10.81
C GLY A 160 14.47 0.45 -10.10
N ILE A 161 13.79 -0.46 -9.40
CA ILE A 161 12.63 -0.13 -8.56
C ILE A 161 13.09 0.00 -7.11
N ASN A 162 12.88 1.20 -6.55
CA ASN A 162 13.33 1.52 -5.20
C ASN A 162 12.17 1.74 -4.21
N ASN A 163 10.90 1.66 -4.65
CA ASN A 163 9.75 1.85 -3.78
C ASN A 163 9.16 0.49 -3.40
N PHE A 164 9.03 0.24 -2.10
CA PHE A 164 8.51 -1.00 -1.56
C PHE A 164 7.44 -0.72 -0.52
N LEU A 165 6.34 -1.44 -0.61
CA LEU A 165 5.28 -1.45 0.38
C LEU A 165 5.44 -2.71 1.23
N LEU A 166 5.80 -2.54 2.49
CA LEU A 166 6.06 -3.64 3.42
C LEU A 166 4.86 -3.85 4.33
N THR A 167 4.23 -5.02 4.20
CA THR A 167 3.15 -5.46 5.10
C THR A 167 3.56 -6.74 5.79
N ASN A 168 3.65 -6.72 7.12
CA ASN A 168 3.65 -7.97 7.89
C ASN A 168 2.20 -8.41 8.05
N ILE A 169 1.81 -9.46 7.34
CA ILE A 169 0.39 -9.86 7.25
C ILE A 169 -0.19 -10.31 8.60
N ASN A 170 0.68 -10.72 9.54
CA ASN A 170 0.26 -11.11 10.89
C ASN A 170 -0.10 -9.89 11.76
N LYS A 171 0.29 -8.68 11.35
CA LYS A 171 -0.01 -7.43 12.06
C LYS A 171 -1.10 -6.60 11.37
N ASP A 172 -1.48 -6.95 10.15
CA ASP A 172 -2.44 -6.15 9.40
C ASP A 172 -3.85 -6.17 10.02
N GLY A 173 -4.37 -4.97 10.31
CA GLY A 173 -5.67 -4.77 10.95
C GLY A 173 -5.75 -5.12 12.44
N THR A 174 -4.64 -5.49 13.09
CA THR A 174 -4.63 -5.92 14.50
C THR A 174 -4.48 -4.79 15.51
N LEU A 175 -3.87 -3.66 15.12
CA LEU A 175 -3.48 -2.57 16.04
C LEU A 175 -2.47 -3.02 17.11
N GLU A 176 -1.58 -3.96 16.79
CA GLU A 176 -0.54 -4.49 17.71
C GLU A 176 0.87 -3.87 17.46
N GLY A 177 0.92 -2.79 16.71
CA GLY A 177 2.14 -2.07 16.33
C GLY A 177 2.80 -2.61 15.05
N PRO A 178 3.53 -1.75 14.32
CA PRO A 178 4.11 -2.08 13.02
C PRO A 178 5.34 -3.00 13.12
N ASP A 179 5.84 -3.49 11.98
CA ASP A 179 7.05 -4.32 11.90
C ASP A 179 8.33 -3.47 11.85
N VAL A 180 8.66 -2.84 12.98
CA VAL A 180 9.82 -1.93 13.12
C VAL A 180 11.14 -2.66 12.85
N ASP A 181 11.31 -3.86 13.39
CA ASP A 181 12.56 -4.62 13.30
C ASP A 181 12.91 -4.98 11.86
N THR A 182 11.91 -5.40 11.07
CA THR A 182 12.14 -5.73 9.66
C THR A 182 12.54 -4.49 8.86
N ILE A 183 11.93 -3.33 9.13
CA ILE A 183 12.29 -2.08 8.47
C ILE A 183 13.74 -1.67 8.79
N VAL A 184 14.16 -1.78 10.06
CA VAL A 184 15.55 -1.50 10.47
C VAL A 184 16.53 -2.39 9.71
N LYS A 185 16.26 -3.70 9.66
CA LYS A 185 17.12 -4.65 8.93
C LYS A 185 17.21 -4.31 7.44
N ILE A 186 16.07 -4.04 6.80
CA ILE A 186 16.01 -3.66 5.38
C ILE A 186 16.82 -2.39 5.12
N ASN A 187 16.60 -1.32 5.90
CA ASN A 187 17.30 -0.05 5.72
C ASN A 187 18.79 -0.12 6.05
N SER A 188 19.22 -1.07 6.89
CA SER A 188 20.64 -1.35 7.13
C SER A 188 21.31 -2.16 6.00
N THR A 189 20.52 -2.93 5.24
CA THR A 189 21.02 -3.85 4.21
C THR A 189 21.08 -3.18 2.83
N PHE A 190 20.07 -2.38 2.49
CA PHE A 190 19.93 -1.78 1.16
C PHE A 190 20.03 -0.27 1.24
N LYS A 191 20.74 0.33 0.27
CA LYS A 191 20.83 1.78 0.10
C LYS A 191 19.76 2.29 -0.85
N ASP A 192 19.38 3.55 -0.74
CA ASP A 192 18.48 4.25 -1.69
C ASP A 192 17.10 3.61 -1.91
N ILE A 193 16.64 2.79 -0.97
CA ILE A 193 15.29 2.22 -0.96
C ILE A 193 14.32 3.09 -0.17
N LYS A 194 13.06 3.04 -0.56
CA LYS A 194 11.94 3.74 0.08
C LYS A 194 10.93 2.72 0.57
N ILE A 195 10.97 2.44 1.87
CA ILE A 195 10.01 1.54 2.52
C ILE A 195 8.82 2.34 3.00
N THR A 196 7.65 1.93 2.52
CA THR A 196 6.36 2.34 3.08
C THR A 196 5.88 1.24 4.02
N SER A 197 5.73 1.55 5.32
CA SER A 197 5.20 0.60 6.31
C SER A 197 3.68 0.48 6.18
N SER A 198 3.16 -0.74 6.22
CA SER A 198 1.73 -1.04 6.21
C SER A 198 1.39 -2.14 7.23
N GLY A 199 0.26 -1.98 7.91
CA GLY A 199 -0.23 -2.91 8.92
C GLY A 199 0.29 -2.62 10.34
N GLY A 200 -0.50 -2.98 11.34
CA GLY A 200 -0.14 -2.96 12.76
C GLY A 200 -0.23 -1.61 13.47
N VAL A 201 -0.04 -0.48 12.79
CA VAL A 201 -0.04 0.86 13.42
C VAL A 201 -1.29 1.08 14.27
N SER A 202 -1.07 1.46 15.54
CA SER A 202 -2.13 1.56 16.54
C SER A 202 -2.25 2.95 17.16
N ASP A 203 -1.12 3.63 17.39
CA ASP A 203 -1.06 4.89 18.13
C ASP A 203 0.09 5.79 17.65
N ILE A 204 0.26 6.94 18.32
CA ILE A 204 1.29 7.92 17.98
C ILE A 204 2.71 7.45 18.31
N ILE A 205 2.85 6.53 19.28
CA ILE A 205 4.14 5.97 19.68
C ILE A 205 4.68 5.10 18.53
N ASP A 206 3.82 4.35 17.85
CA ASP A 206 4.19 3.59 16.66
C ASP A 206 4.71 4.48 15.53
N ILE A 207 4.12 5.66 15.33
CA ILE A 207 4.60 6.65 14.35
C ILE A 207 6.01 7.12 14.71
N ILE A 208 6.26 7.44 15.99
CA ILE A 208 7.58 7.87 16.46
C ILE A 208 8.61 6.75 16.26
N LYS A 209 8.26 5.49 16.57
CA LYS A 209 9.13 4.34 16.32
C LYS A 209 9.49 4.21 14.84
N LEU A 210 8.50 4.30 13.94
CA LEU A 210 8.71 4.23 12.48
C LEU A 210 9.56 5.38 11.94
N ARG A 211 9.36 6.60 12.46
CA ARG A 211 10.19 7.76 12.09
C ARG A 211 11.68 7.49 12.38
N ASN A 212 11.97 6.85 13.51
CA ASN A 212 13.35 6.55 13.93
C ASN A 212 14.01 5.42 13.13
N THR A 213 13.30 4.71 12.25
CA THR A 213 13.88 3.66 11.39
C THR A 213 14.29 4.14 10.01
N ASN A 214 14.14 5.43 9.69
CA ASN A 214 14.25 5.97 8.33
C ASN A 214 13.18 5.39 7.37
N CYS A 215 11.98 5.09 7.90
CA CYS A 215 10.84 4.71 7.09
C CYS A 215 10.41 5.88 6.18
N HIS A 216 10.18 5.61 4.89
CA HIS A 216 9.83 6.67 3.93
C HIS A 216 8.42 7.19 4.18
N ALA A 217 7.47 6.28 4.37
CA ALA A 217 6.06 6.59 4.55
C ALA A 217 5.38 5.52 5.42
N VAL A 218 4.22 5.86 6.00
CA VAL A 218 3.39 4.93 6.76
C VAL A 218 1.96 4.96 6.21
N ILE A 219 1.40 3.78 5.99
CA ILE A 219 -0.02 3.61 5.65
C ILE A 219 -0.84 3.58 6.94
N LEU A 220 -1.83 4.46 7.00
CA LEU A 220 -2.77 4.58 8.10
C LEU A 220 -4.14 4.12 7.62
N GLY A 221 -4.55 2.93 8.06
CA GLY A 221 -5.85 2.34 7.77
C GLY A 221 -6.74 2.37 9.00
N LYS A 222 -6.95 1.19 9.61
CA LYS A 222 -7.87 0.98 10.73
C LYS A 222 -7.74 2.00 11.87
N ALA A 223 -6.51 2.41 12.24
CA ALA A 223 -6.31 3.40 13.30
C ALA A 223 -6.94 4.77 13.02
N LEU A 224 -7.03 5.22 11.76
CA LEU A 224 -7.76 6.44 11.40
C LEU A 224 -9.26 6.25 11.56
N TYR A 225 -9.78 5.14 11.04
CA TYR A 225 -11.21 4.87 11.05
C TYR A 225 -11.76 4.61 12.47
N ASP A 226 -10.96 3.99 13.33
CA ASP A 226 -11.30 3.73 14.75
C ASP A 226 -10.98 4.93 15.65
N ASN A 227 -10.63 6.10 15.08
CA ASN A 227 -10.25 7.34 15.78
C ASN A 227 -9.15 7.14 16.84
N LYS A 228 -8.26 6.17 16.63
CA LYS A 228 -7.07 5.94 17.46
C LYS A 228 -5.94 6.91 17.12
N LEU A 229 -5.93 7.36 15.87
CA LEU A 229 -5.02 8.35 15.33
C LEU A 229 -5.80 9.37 14.51
N ALA A 230 -5.32 10.60 14.53
CA ALA A 230 -5.75 11.66 13.63
C ALA A 230 -4.57 12.11 12.78
N ILE A 231 -4.81 12.41 11.51
CA ILE A 231 -3.75 12.79 10.57
C ILE A 231 -3.02 14.05 11.06
N ASP A 232 -3.73 15.04 11.58
CA ASP A 232 -3.15 16.28 12.11
C ASP A 232 -2.16 16.04 13.27
N GLN A 233 -2.42 15.03 14.11
CA GLN A 233 -1.53 14.62 15.19
C GLN A 233 -0.29 13.91 14.64
N VAL A 234 -0.49 13.03 13.66
CA VAL A 234 0.59 12.34 12.96
C VAL A 234 1.53 13.34 12.28
N GLN A 235 0.99 14.34 11.60
CA GLN A 235 1.78 15.38 10.93
C GLN A 235 2.68 16.19 11.88
N LYS A 236 2.31 16.32 13.15
CA LYS A 236 3.13 17.02 14.16
C LYS A 236 4.39 16.25 14.56
N VAL A 237 4.46 14.93 14.28
CA VAL A 237 5.54 14.06 14.76
C VAL A 237 6.34 13.39 13.65
N ILE A 238 5.98 13.57 12.37
CA ILE A 238 6.58 12.89 11.21
C ILE A 238 7.78 13.64 10.60
#